data_AF-X0YG71-F1
#
_entry.id   AF-X0YG71-F1
#
_cell.length_a   1.000
_cell.length_b   1.000
_cell.length_c   1.000
_cell.angle_alpha   90.00
_cell.angle_beta   90.00
_cell.angle_gamma   90.00
#
_symmetry.space_group_name_H-M   'P 1'
#
loop_
_entity.id
_entity.type
_entity.pdbx_description
1 polymer ?
#
loop_
_entity_poly.entity_id
_entity_poly.type
_entity_poly.pdbx_seq_one_letter_code
_entity_poly.pdbx_strand_id
1 'polypeptide(L)'
;MRGKKLLFGCLFLIILTSGIISSGNAANFGIGINSNEEIVWICKVCNTAELDSIFGSGWDGSGIFTNLTQGTRMKWKINSTEVNSTTFSIKYDIWYWNLSDEWGIKDNRSNIKFYINPDDYFVDYSFLNYSSLVPFLLPIPVGDYLGDLSTKLNSWYDVDNRVLTTLNVIIPKDGILPGYPYKDIKIIAIYNDRGILNTYKLYGKENRVIIDIALDFLPFYVIPSLIGLVVTFSIGFTFYIIKKKKIMNLTPSNKK
;
A
#
# COMPACT_ATOMS: atom_id res chain seq x y z
N MET A 1 38.87 -9.19 36.68
CA MET A 1 37.53 -9.35 36.05
C MET A 1 36.74 -8.05 35.81
N ARG A 2 37.07 -6.89 36.43
CA ARG A 2 36.34 -5.63 36.22
C ARG A 2 36.53 -5.00 34.83
N GLY A 3 37.73 -5.08 34.24
CA GLY A 3 38.03 -4.45 32.94
C GLY A 3 37.24 -5.03 31.75
N LYS A 4 36.97 -6.34 31.74
CA LYS A 4 36.22 -6.98 30.64
C LYS A 4 34.74 -6.56 30.60
N LYS A 5 34.12 -6.29 31.76
CA LYS A 5 32.72 -5.83 31.83
C LYS A 5 32.55 -4.38 31.36
N LEU A 6 33.55 -3.54 31.62
CA LEU A 6 33.55 -2.14 31.17
C LEU A 6 33.67 -2.05 29.63
N LEU A 7 34.50 -2.91 29.04
CA LEU A 7 34.72 -2.98 27.59
C LEU A 7 33.45 -3.40 26.83
N PHE A 8 32.73 -4.40 27.33
CA PHE A 8 31.44 -4.81 26.75
C PHE A 8 30.37 -3.72 26.88
N GLY A 9 30.34 -2.99 28.00
CA GLY A 9 29.44 -1.85 28.19
C GLY A 9 29.70 -0.73 27.19
N CYS A 10 30.96 -0.34 26.99
CA CYS A 10 31.33 0.67 25.99
C CYS A 10 31.03 0.21 24.57
N LEU A 11 31.27 -1.06 24.23
CA LEU A 11 30.95 -1.60 22.90
C LEU A 11 29.45 -1.55 22.63
N PHE A 12 28.63 -1.90 23.62
CA PHE A 12 27.17 -1.84 23.53
C PHE A 12 26.66 -0.40 23.38
N LEU A 13 27.29 0.55 24.07
CA LEU A 13 26.95 1.97 23.97
C LEU A 13 27.33 2.55 22.60
N ILE A 14 28.48 2.15 22.04
CA ILE A 14 28.90 2.54 20.69
C ILE A 14 27.92 1.99 19.64
N ILE A 15 27.48 0.73 19.78
CA ILE A 15 26.46 0.11 18.91
C ILE A 15 25.10 0.81 19.05
N LEU A 16 24.74 1.27 20.26
CA LEU A 16 23.53 2.05 20.50
C LEU A 16 23.60 3.45 19.86
N THR A 17 24.76 4.10 19.92
CA THR A 17 24.93 5.47 19.39
C THR A 17 25.22 5.53 17.89
N SER A 18 25.82 4.47 17.31
CA SER A 18 26.06 4.41 15.86
C SER A 18 24.79 4.27 15.03
N GLY A 19 23.65 3.95 15.67
CA GLY A 19 22.33 3.94 15.03
C GLY A 19 21.61 5.29 14.96
N ILE A 20 22.15 6.38 15.54
CA ILE A 20 21.43 7.67 15.72
C ILE A 20 22.05 8.83 14.91
N ILE A 21 22.96 8.57 13.98
CA ILE A 21 23.38 9.62 13.03
C ILE A 21 22.33 9.69 11.92
N SER A 22 21.16 10.30 12.19
CA SER A 22 20.28 10.75 11.11
C SER A 22 20.92 12.01 10.52
N SER A 23 21.72 11.84 9.47
CA SER A 23 22.03 12.95 8.58
C SER A 23 20.70 13.47 8.04
N GLY A 24 20.34 14.70 8.39
CA GLY A 24 19.25 15.43 7.73
C GLY A 24 19.64 15.68 6.29
N ASN A 25 19.47 14.66 5.45
CA ASN A 25 19.55 14.80 4.00
C ASN A 25 18.31 15.58 3.57
N ALA A 26 18.51 16.60 2.74
CA ALA A 26 17.41 17.09 1.91
C ALA A 26 16.79 15.86 1.23
N ALA A 27 15.50 15.61 1.46
CA ALA A 27 14.84 14.43 0.97
C ALA A 27 14.85 14.46 -0.57
N ASN A 28 15.76 13.70 -1.18
CA ASN A 28 15.71 13.46 -2.61
C ASN A 28 14.51 12.55 -2.85
N PHE A 29 13.46 13.10 -3.45
CA PHE A 29 12.32 12.30 -3.87
C PHE A 29 12.76 11.24 -4.89
N GLY A 30 12.06 10.11 -4.91
CA GLY A 30 12.41 8.97 -5.77
C GLY A 30 11.21 8.09 -6.11
N ILE A 31 11.50 6.95 -6.74
CA ILE A 31 10.52 5.93 -7.09
C ILE A 31 10.77 4.69 -6.21
N GLY A 32 9.77 4.28 -5.43
CA GLY A 32 9.88 3.12 -4.52
C GLY A 32 9.61 1.75 -5.14
N ILE A 33 9.40 1.72 -6.46
CA ILE A 33 9.08 0.51 -7.22
C ILE A 33 10.14 0.17 -8.24
N ASN A 34 10.37 -1.13 -8.44
CA ASN A 34 11.38 -1.62 -9.38
C ASN A 34 10.77 -1.95 -10.75
N SER A 35 11.61 -1.93 -11.78
CA SER A 35 11.25 -2.48 -13.09
C SER A 35 11.01 -3.98 -12.99
N ASN A 36 10.08 -4.50 -13.79
CA ASN A 36 9.56 -5.87 -13.81
C ASN A 36 8.76 -6.30 -12.57
N GLU A 37 8.49 -5.40 -11.64
CA GLU A 37 7.65 -5.71 -10.49
C GLU A 37 6.18 -5.86 -10.87
N GLU A 38 5.50 -6.80 -10.25
CA GLU A 38 4.06 -7.02 -10.39
C GLU A 38 3.35 -6.60 -9.12
N ILE A 39 2.30 -5.79 -9.27
CA ILE A 39 1.47 -5.32 -8.17
C ILE A 39 0.04 -5.75 -8.45
N VAL A 40 -0.61 -6.33 -7.47
CA VAL A 40 -2.01 -6.76 -7.59
C VAL A 40 -2.83 -6.04 -6.54
N TRP A 41 -4.01 -5.59 -6.94
CA TRP A 41 -5.04 -5.09 -6.02
C TRP A 41 -6.28 -5.95 -6.14
N ILE A 42 -7.03 -6.06 -5.04
CA ILE A 42 -8.30 -6.76 -4.97
C ILE A 42 -9.40 -5.78 -4.56
N CYS A 43 -10.54 -5.85 -5.25
CA CYS A 43 -11.75 -5.14 -4.88
C CYS A 43 -12.52 -5.97 -3.83
N LYS A 44 -12.48 -5.54 -2.57
CA LYS A 44 -13.17 -6.21 -1.45
C LYS A 44 -14.65 -5.86 -1.38
N VAL A 45 -15.01 -4.64 -1.76
CA VAL A 45 -16.38 -4.13 -1.78
C VAL A 45 -16.56 -3.30 -3.05
N CYS A 46 -17.65 -3.54 -3.76
CA CYS A 46 -18.12 -2.69 -4.87
C CYS A 46 -19.65 -2.65 -4.84
N ASN A 47 -20.23 -1.52 -4.44
CA ASN A 47 -21.66 -1.28 -4.51
C ASN A 47 -22.00 -0.53 -5.81
N THR A 48 -22.24 -1.28 -6.88
CA THR A 48 -22.50 -0.74 -8.21
C THR A 48 -23.73 0.17 -8.25
N ALA A 49 -24.81 -0.17 -7.53
CA ALA A 49 -26.02 0.64 -7.48
C ALA A 49 -25.77 2.03 -6.88
N GLU A 50 -24.96 2.11 -5.82
CA GLU A 50 -24.59 3.41 -5.24
C GLU A 50 -23.62 4.17 -6.15
N LEU A 51 -22.69 3.49 -6.83
CA LEU A 51 -21.80 4.12 -7.84
C LEU A 51 -22.59 4.69 -9.02
N ASP A 52 -23.56 3.97 -9.55
CA ASP A 52 -24.46 4.46 -10.60
C ASP A 52 -25.23 5.71 -10.12
N SER A 53 -25.61 5.75 -8.84
CA SER A 53 -26.30 6.91 -8.27
C SER A 53 -25.40 8.13 -8.05
N ILE A 54 -24.08 7.95 -8.02
CA ILE A 54 -23.08 9.01 -7.79
C ILE A 54 -22.50 9.49 -9.12
N PHE A 55 -22.16 8.55 -10.00
CA PHE A 55 -21.40 8.78 -11.21
C PHE A 55 -22.18 8.48 -12.52
N GLY A 56 -23.39 7.90 -12.42
CA GLY A 56 -24.16 7.46 -13.58
C GLY A 56 -23.65 6.13 -14.16
N SER A 57 -24.46 5.46 -14.97
CA SER A 57 -24.25 4.05 -15.39
C SER A 57 -23.05 3.78 -16.33
N GLY A 58 -22.14 4.74 -16.51
CA GLY A 58 -20.95 4.60 -17.37
C GLY A 58 -19.63 4.69 -16.63
N TRP A 59 -19.65 4.74 -15.29
CA TRP A 59 -18.46 4.93 -14.46
C TRP A 59 -17.45 3.77 -14.59
N ASP A 60 -17.94 2.57 -14.87
CA ASP A 60 -17.18 1.32 -15.02
C ASP A 60 -16.68 1.08 -16.45
N GLY A 61 -16.87 2.02 -17.37
CA GLY A 61 -16.44 1.93 -18.76
C GLY A 61 -15.13 2.65 -19.07
N SER A 62 -14.53 3.33 -18.09
CA SER A 62 -13.34 4.15 -18.34
C SER A 62 -12.30 4.10 -17.24
N GLY A 63 -11.04 4.20 -17.65
CA GLY A 63 -9.91 4.35 -16.75
C GLY A 63 -9.72 3.13 -15.87
N ILE A 64 -9.33 3.37 -14.62
CA ILE A 64 -8.97 2.29 -13.70
C ILE A 64 -10.18 1.61 -13.05
N PHE A 65 -11.41 2.08 -13.29
CA PHE A 65 -12.62 1.43 -12.79
C PHE A 65 -13.23 0.46 -13.81
N THR A 66 -12.57 0.31 -14.97
CA THR A 66 -13.01 -0.58 -16.03
C THR A 66 -13.23 -2.02 -15.52
N ASN A 67 -14.47 -2.50 -15.57
CA ASN A 67 -14.90 -3.83 -15.07
C ASN A 67 -14.80 -4.04 -13.55
N LEU A 68 -14.72 -2.99 -12.73
CA LEU A 68 -14.61 -3.11 -11.27
C LEU A 68 -15.84 -3.77 -10.65
N THR A 69 -15.68 -4.98 -10.11
CA THR A 69 -16.73 -5.67 -9.34
C THR A 69 -16.15 -6.33 -8.09
N GLN A 70 -16.99 -6.63 -7.10
CA GLN A 70 -16.53 -7.25 -5.87
C GLN A 70 -15.83 -8.60 -6.14
N GLY A 71 -14.68 -8.81 -5.50
CA GLY A 71 -13.85 -10.02 -5.61
C GLY A 71 -12.88 -10.01 -6.80
N THR A 72 -13.02 -9.08 -7.74
CA THR A 72 -12.08 -8.96 -8.85
C THR A 72 -10.72 -8.44 -8.43
N ARG A 73 -9.69 -8.78 -9.21
CA ARG A 73 -8.33 -8.30 -9.04
C ARG A 73 -7.86 -7.54 -10.27
N MET A 74 -7.03 -6.52 -10.04
CA MET A 74 -6.33 -5.76 -11.07
C MET A 74 -4.84 -5.95 -10.88
N LYS A 75 -4.10 -6.16 -11.97
CA LYS A 75 -2.65 -6.29 -11.94
C LYS A 75 -1.97 -5.22 -12.75
N TRP A 76 -0.93 -4.62 -12.18
CA TRP A 76 0.03 -3.80 -12.91
C TRP A 76 1.37 -4.52 -12.99
N LYS A 77 2.00 -4.48 -14.17
CA LYS A 77 3.38 -4.90 -14.36
C LYS A 77 4.21 -3.70 -14.74
N ILE A 78 5.18 -3.34 -13.91
CA ILE A 78 6.07 -2.21 -14.16
C ILE A 78 7.06 -2.60 -15.24
N ASN A 79 7.01 -1.92 -16.37
CA ASN A 79 7.92 -2.17 -17.48
C ASN A 79 9.24 -1.42 -17.29
N SER A 80 9.14 -0.15 -16.93
CA SER A 80 10.30 0.70 -16.66
C SER A 80 9.98 1.85 -15.74
N THR A 81 11.01 2.32 -15.04
CA THR A 81 11.01 3.50 -14.20
C THR A 81 12.12 4.42 -14.66
N GLU A 82 11.79 5.67 -14.98
CA GLU A 82 12.72 6.68 -15.48
C GLU A 82 12.74 7.86 -14.50
N VAL A 83 13.93 8.26 -14.07
CA VAL A 83 14.14 9.43 -13.21
C VAL A 83 15.03 10.40 -13.96
N ASN A 84 14.49 11.57 -14.27
CA ASN A 84 15.21 12.64 -14.96
C ASN A 84 15.51 13.77 -13.96
N SER A 85 15.99 14.93 -14.41
CA SER A 85 16.25 16.06 -13.51
C SER A 85 15.00 16.72 -12.94
N THR A 86 13.86 16.61 -13.62
CA THR A 86 12.62 17.30 -13.24
C THR A 86 11.44 16.38 -12.98
N THR A 87 11.48 15.13 -13.46
CA THR A 87 10.29 14.26 -13.44
C THR A 87 10.62 12.81 -13.16
N PHE A 88 9.66 12.12 -12.54
CA PHE A 88 9.57 10.68 -12.43
C PHE A 88 8.59 10.16 -13.48
N SER A 89 8.92 9.09 -14.19
CA SER A 89 8.00 8.43 -15.12
C SER A 89 7.97 6.92 -14.87
N ILE A 90 6.77 6.34 -14.85
CA ILE A 90 6.56 4.90 -14.64
C ILE A 90 5.71 4.38 -15.79
N LYS A 91 6.29 3.52 -16.61
CA LYS A 91 5.59 2.81 -17.69
C LYS A 91 5.15 1.45 -17.18
N TYR A 92 3.88 1.10 -17.36
CA TYR A 92 3.33 -0.17 -16.89
C TYR A 92 2.31 -0.75 -17.86
N ASP A 93 2.21 -2.07 -17.84
CA ASP A 93 1.14 -2.82 -18.46
C ASP A 93 0.05 -3.07 -17.40
N ILE A 94 -1.22 -2.95 -17.79
CA ILE A 94 -2.38 -3.12 -16.90
C ILE A 94 -3.26 -4.28 -17.39
N TRP A 95 -3.69 -5.09 -16.43
CA TRP A 95 -4.80 -6.02 -16.54
C TRP A 95 -5.90 -5.49 -15.63
N TYR A 96 -7.02 -5.12 -16.22
CA TYR A 96 -8.18 -4.61 -15.51
C TYR A 96 -8.80 -5.68 -14.60
N TRP A 97 -9.77 -5.23 -13.83
CA TRP A 97 -10.50 -6.03 -12.85
C TRP A 97 -11.10 -7.29 -13.47
N ASN A 98 -10.59 -8.46 -13.06
CA ASN A 98 -11.12 -9.75 -13.46
C ASN A 98 -11.11 -10.76 -12.29
N LEU A 99 -11.95 -11.80 -12.40
CA LEU A 99 -12.02 -12.89 -11.42
C LEU A 99 -11.05 -14.05 -11.74
N SER A 100 -10.34 -13.97 -12.86
CA SER A 100 -9.48 -15.07 -13.31
C SER A 100 -8.25 -15.20 -12.42
N ASP A 101 -7.81 -16.43 -12.19
CA ASP A 101 -6.48 -16.71 -11.62
C ASP A 101 -5.37 -16.59 -12.68
N GLU A 102 -5.74 -16.73 -13.96
CA GLU A 102 -4.84 -16.57 -15.09
C GLU A 102 -5.02 -15.19 -15.72
N TRP A 103 -3.96 -14.39 -15.69
CA TRP A 103 -4.01 -13.01 -16.17
C TRP A 103 -4.09 -12.89 -17.71
N GLY A 104 -3.65 -13.90 -18.46
CA GLY A 104 -3.66 -13.85 -19.93
C GLY A 104 -2.89 -12.64 -20.50
N ILE A 105 -3.42 -12.08 -21.60
CA ILE A 105 -2.85 -10.92 -22.29
C ILE A 105 -3.29 -9.64 -21.57
N LYS A 106 -2.39 -8.65 -21.49
CA LYS A 106 -2.70 -7.34 -20.91
C LYS A 106 -3.80 -6.61 -21.68
N ASP A 107 -4.57 -5.80 -20.96
CA ASP A 107 -5.63 -4.99 -21.54
C ASP A 107 -5.09 -3.68 -22.13
N ASN A 108 -4.15 -3.04 -21.43
CA ASN A 108 -3.63 -1.75 -21.87
C ASN A 108 -2.17 -1.53 -21.42
N ARG A 109 -1.55 -0.49 -21.96
CA ARG A 109 -0.27 0.06 -21.53
C ARG A 109 -0.44 1.53 -21.21
N SER A 110 0.08 1.96 -20.06
CA SER A 110 -0.04 3.33 -19.59
C SER A 110 1.28 3.85 -19.03
N ASN A 111 1.31 5.16 -18.80
CA ASN A 111 2.44 5.86 -18.21
C ASN A 111 1.92 6.86 -17.18
N ILE A 112 2.54 6.87 -16.00
CA ILE A 112 2.32 7.90 -14.98
C ILE A 112 3.57 8.77 -14.90
N LYS A 113 3.36 10.07 -14.73
CA LYS A 113 4.43 11.05 -14.63
C LYS A 113 4.18 11.99 -13.45
N PHE A 114 5.22 12.22 -12.65
CA PHE A 114 5.23 13.16 -11.53
C PHE A 114 6.36 14.17 -11.69
N TYR A 115 6.18 15.39 -11.16
CA TYR A 115 7.30 16.30 -10.96
C TYR A 115 8.09 15.87 -9.73
N ILE A 116 9.41 16.02 -9.81
CA ILE A 116 10.30 15.76 -8.68
C ILE A 116 10.06 16.78 -7.59
N ASN A 117 10.00 18.06 -7.97
CA ASN A 117 9.70 19.14 -7.05
C ASN A 117 8.18 19.38 -7.00
N PRO A 118 7.52 19.19 -5.84
CA PRO A 118 6.09 19.50 -5.69
C PRO A 118 5.75 20.96 -6.00
N ASP A 119 6.70 21.88 -5.89
CA ASP A 119 6.49 23.28 -6.25
C ASP A 119 6.27 23.52 -7.74
N ASP A 120 6.68 22.59 -8.60
CA ASP A 120 6.49 22.67 -10.05
C ASP A 120 5.01 22.45 -10.45
N TYR A 121 4.17 21.96 -9.52
CA TYR A 121 2.73 21.89 -9.74
C TYR A 121 2.08 23.27 -9.59
N PHE A 122 1.05 23.50 -10.39
CA PHE A 122 0.21 24.69 -10.28
C PHE A 122 -0.57 24.70 -8.97
N VAL A 123 -0.88 25.90 -8.47
CA VAL A 123 -1.82 26.07 -7.34
C VAL A 123 -3.20 25.56 -7.77
N ASP A 124 -3.95 25.00 -6.81
CA ASP A 124 -5.24 24.37 -7.05
C ASP A 124 -5.13 23.07 -7.88
N TYR A 125 -3.98 22.38 -7.75
CA TYR A 125 -3.74 21.09 -8.39
C TYR A 125 -4.76 20.05 -7.91
N SER A 126 -5.22 19.22 -8.84
CA SER A 126 -6.07 18.08 -8.54
C SER A 126 -5.61 16.84 -9.29
N PHE A 127 -5.92 15.68 -8.73
CA PHE A 127 -5.67 14.40 -9.37
C PHE A 127 -6.83 13.98 -10.31
N LEU A 128 -7.62 14.93 -10.82
CA LEU A 128 -8.74 14.63 -11.74
C LEU A 128 -8.32 13.90 -13.02
N ASN A 129 -7.08 14.12 -13.47
CA ASN A 129 -6.52 13.40 -14.61
C ASN A 129 -6.25 11.91 -14.31
N TYR A 130 -6.29 11.50 -13.03
CA TYR A 130 -6.31 10.11 -12.62
C TYR A 130 -7.76 9.69 -12.47
N SER A 131 -8.17 8.64 -13.18
CA SER A 131 -9.56 8.17 -13.17
C SER A 131 -10.10 7.80 -11.78
N SER A 132 -9.21 7.48 -10.83
CA SER A 132 -9.51 7.20 -9.43
C SER A 132 -9.58 8.41 -8.51
N LEU A 133 -9.31 9.61 -9.01
CA LEU A 133 -9.23 10.87 -8.25
C LEU A 133 -8.07 10.93 -7.24
N VAL A 134 -7.30 9.84 -7.14
CA VAL A 134 -6.04 9.68 -6.39
C VAL A 134 -5.12 8.75 -7.19
N PRO A 135 -3.79 8.92 -7.12
CA PRO A 135 -2.87 8.05 -7.83
C PRO A 135 -2.67 6.70 -7.15
N PHE A 136 -2.37 5.65 -7.91
CA PHE A 136 -2.06 4.30 -7.37
C PHE A 136 -0.60 4.14 -6.95
N LEU A 137 0.27 5.01 -7.48
CA LEU A 137 1.69 5.09 -7.17
C LEU A 137 2.03 6.54 -6.87
N LEU A 138 2.87 6.78 -5.87
CA LEU A 138 3.39 8.09 -5.51
C LEU A 138 4.91 8.04 -5.40
N PRO A 139 5.59 9.19 -5.61
CA PRO A 139 7.00 9.32 -5.24
C PRO A 139 7.23 9.06 -3.74
N ILE A 140 8.44 8.60 -3.43
CA ILE A 140 8.91 8.37 -2.06
C ILE A 140 9.91 9.45 -1.64
N PRO A 141 10.02 9.80 -0.35
CA PRO A 141 9.15 9.38 0.75
C PRO A 141 7.75 9.98 0.61
N VAL A 142 6.70 9.15 0.72
CA VAL A 142 5.33 9.57 0.38
C VAL A 142 4.80 10.68 1.28
N GLY A 143 5.10 10.58 2.58
CA GLY A 143 4.66 11.56 3.58
C GLY A 143 5.26 12.94 3.34
N ASP A 144 6.54 13.00 2.98
CA ASP A 144 7.23 14.25 2.66
C ASP A 144 6.73 14.79 1.33
N TYR A 145 6.62 13.94 0.30
CA TYR A 145 6.17 14.37 -1.03
C TYR A 145 4.75 14.93 -1.03
N LEU A 146 3.80 14.22 -0.40
CA LEU A 146 2.44 14.71 -0.25
C LEU A 146 2.35 15.90 0.71
N GLY A 147 3.20 15.94 1.75
CA GLY A 147 3.29 17.06 2.67
C GLY A 147 3.65 18.36 1.94
N ASP A 148 4.67 18.31 1.10
CA ASP A 148 5.10 19.46 0.29
C ASP A 148 4.04 19.81 -0.78
N LEU A 149 3.47 18.79 -1.45
CA LEU A 149 2.41 18.97 -2.45
C LEU A 149 1.11 19.55 -1.84
N SER A 150 0.85 19.34 -0.54
CA SER A 150 -0.39 19.76 0.12
C SER A 150 -0.69 21.25 -0.04
N THR A 151 0.34 22.09 -0.14
CA THR A 151 0.21 23.54 -0.34
C THR A 151 -0.26 23.93 -1.75
N LYS A 152 -0.18 23.00 -2.71
CA LYS A 152 -0.63 23.19 -4.09
C LYS A 152 -1.96 22.53 -4.37
N LEU A 153 -2.35 21.52 -3.59
CA LEU A 153 -3.59 20.79 -3.81
C LEU A 153 -4.81 21.70 -3.60
N ASN A 154 -5.86 21.43 -4.37
CA ASN A 154 -7.14 22.09 -4.15
C ASN A 154 -7.77 21.69 -2.81
N SER A 155 -8.80 22.45 -2.42
CA SER A 155 -9.49 22.26 -1.13
C SER A 155 -10.16 20.91 -0.91
N TRP A 156 -10.25 20.04 -1.93
CA TRP A 156 -10.80 18.70 -1.76
C TRP A 156 -9.83 17.76 -1.06
N TYR A 157 -8.53 18.00 -1.19
CA TYR A 157 -7.50 17.10 -0.71
C TYR A 157 -6.94 17.57 0.64
N ASP A 158 -6.84 16.62 1.57
CA ASP A 158 -6.22 16.80 2.88
C ASP A 158 -5.22 15.67 3.13
N VAL A 159 -4.00 16.03 3.53
CA VAL A 159 -2.89 15.10 3.71
C VAL A 159 -2.64 14.91 5.20
N ASP A 160 -2.81 13.69 5.68
CA ASP A 160 -2.41 13.29 7.05
C ASP A 160 -1.15 12.43 6.98
N ASN A 161 -0.04 12.96 7.48
CA ASN A 161 1.26 12.30 7.50
C ASN A 161 1.75 11.95 8.93
N ARG A 162 0.89 12.07 9.96
CA ARG A 162 1.31 11.92 11.37
C ARG A 162 1.59 10.48 11.79
N VAL A 163 0.94 9.50 11.17
CA VAL A 163 1.06 8.07 11.54
C VAL A 163 1.23 7.20 10.31
N LEU A 164 0.27 7.25 9.39
CA LEU A 164 0.29 6.59 8.08
C LEU A 164 -0.07 7.63 7.05
N THR A 165 0.75 7.76 6.01
CA THR A 165 0.49 8.72 4.94
C THR A 165 -0.85 8.42 4.27
N THR A 166 -1.80 9.32 4.53
CA THR A 166 -3.19 9.19 4.11
C THR A 166 -3.57 10.43 3.32
N LEU A 167 -4.14 10.23 2.14
CA LEU A 167 -4.75 11.27 1.33
C LEU A 167 -6.27 11.15 1.49
N ASN A 168 -6.86 12.11 2.19
CA ASN A 168 -8.30 12.26 2.32
C ASN A 168 -8.79 13.17 1.18
N VAL A 169 -9.84 12.75 0.48
CA VAL A 169 -10.47 13.56 -0.55
C VAL A 169 -11.94 13.74 -0.22
N ILE A 170 -12.44 14.98 -0.22
CA ILE A 170 -13.85 15.29 -0.06
C ILE A 170 -14.28 16.09 -1.27
N ILE A 171 -15.08 15.47 -2.13
CA ILE A 171 -15.59 16.12 -3.34
C ILE A 171 -17.08 16.36 -3.13
N PRO A 172 -17.53 17.62 -3.10
CA PRO A 172 -18.94 17.94 -2.99
C PRO A 172 -19.67 17.55 -4.27
N LYS A 173 -20.99 17.43 -4.17
CA LYS A 173 -21.89 17.36 -5.32
C LYS A 173 -21.57 18.49 -6.30
N ASP A 174 -21.60 18.17 -7.59
CA ASP A 174 -21.29 19.09 -8.69
C ASP A 174 -19.85 19.65 -8.63
N GLY A 175 -18.97 19.05 -7.82
CA GLY A 175 -17.60 19.53 -7.61
C GLY A 175 -16.70 19.30 -8.81
N ILE A 176 -16.84 18.18 -9.51
CA ILE A 176 -15.96 17.85 -10.66
C ILE A 176 -16.43 18.62 -11.90
N LEU A 177 -17.72 18.55 -12.21
CA LEU A 177 -18.39 19.26 -13.29
C LEU A 177 -19.83 19.56 -12.86
N PRO A 178 -20.52 20.53 -13.47
CA PRO A 178 -21.94 20.73 -13.20
C PRO A 178 -22.75 19.44 -13.43
N GLY A 179 -23.45 18.96 -12.40
CA GLY A 179 -24.15 17.68 -12.42
C GLY A 179 -23.30 16.47 -12.04
N TYR A 180 -22.03 16.63 -11.62
CA TYR A 180 -21.12 15.51 -11.36
C TYR A 180 -20.07 15.81 -10.26
N PRO A 181 -19.91 14.94 -9.24
CA PRO A 181 -20.75 13.78 -8.93
C PRO A 181 -22.17 14.22 -8.51
N TYR A 182 -23.16 13.35 -8.66
CA TYR A 182 -24.55 13.64 -8.28
C TYR A 182 -24.77 13.78 -6.76
N LYS A 183 -23.79 13.34 -5.97
CA LYS A 183 -23.78 13.36 -4.51
C LYS A 183 -22.35 13.64 -4.02
N ASP A 184 -22.24 14.13 -2.78
CA ASP A 184 -20.96 14.25 -2.10
C ASP A 184 -20.30 12.87 -1.96
N ILE A 185 -18.98 12.82 -2.15
CA ILE A 185 -18.17 11.62 -1.94
C ILE A 185 -16.97 11.93 -1.07
N LYS A 186 -16.54 10.91 -0.34
CA LYS A 186 -15.30 10.92 0.42
C LYS A 186 -14.42 9.77 -0.01
N ILE A 187 -13.15 10.03 -0.27
CA ILE A 187 -12.14 9.01 -0.55
C ILE A 187 -11.10 9.04 0.56
N ILE A 188 -10.66 7.87 1.00
CA ILE A 188 -9.51 7.70 1.88
C ILE A 188 -8.54 6.77 1.18
N ALA A 189 -7.36 7.28 0.82
CA ALA A 189 -6.28 6.55 0.19
C ALA A 189 -5.09 6.45 1.15
N ILE A 190 -4.61 5.24 1.41
CA ILE A 190 -3.48 4.97 2.30
C ILE A 190 -2.37 4.34 1.46
N TYR A 191 -1.16 4.85 1.60
CA TYR A 191 0.02 4.38 0.86
C TYR A 191 1.00 3.67 1.78
N ASN A 192 1.74 2.71 1.24
CA ASN A 192 2.88 2.13 1.94
C ASN A 192 4.14 2.99 1.78
N ASP A 193 5.20 2.60 2.47
CA ASP A 193 6.53 3.22 2.44
C ASP A 193 7.17 3.25 1.05
N ARG A 194 6.72 2.39 0.14
CA ARG A 194 7.17 2.30 -1.26
C ARG A 194 6.38 3.18 -2.22
N GLY A 195 5.42 3.96 -1.73
CA GLY A 195 4.56 4.79 -2.57
C GLY A 195 3.45 4.03 -3.28
N ILE A 196 3.20 2.77 -2.92
CA ILE A 196 2.14 1.97 -3.53
C ILE A 196 0.86 2.16 -2.70
N LEU A 197 -0.26 2.40 -3.39
CA LEU A 197 -1.58 2.47 -2.77
C LEU A 197 -1.90 1.16 -2.08
N ASN A 198 -1.94 1.18 -0.75
CA ASN A 198 -2.23 0.02 0.09
C ASN A 198 -3.74 -0.20 0.23
N THR A 199 -4.50 0.88 0.35
CA THR A 199 -5.96 0.83 0.51
C THR A 199 -6.59 2.08 -0.09
N TYR A 200 -7.70 1.89 -0.81
CA TYR A 200 -8.56 2.93 -1.33
C TYR A 200 -9.98 2.64 -0.90
N LYS A 201 -10.61 3.60 -0.21
CA LYS A 201 -11.99 3.50 0.20
C LYS A 201 -12.77 4.70 -0.28
N LEU A 202 -13.83 4.45 -1.06
CA LEU A 202 -14.81 5.45 -1.43
C LEU A 202 -16.04 5.29 -0.53
N TYR A 203 -16.48 6.40 0.04
CA TYR A 203 -17.66 6.50 0.88
C TYR A 203 -18.67 7.44 0.23
N GLY A 204 -19.94 7.07 0.32
CA GLY A 204 -21.04 7.97 -0.01
C GLY A 204 -21.69 8.53 1.25
N LYS A 205 -22.99 8.81 1.14
CA LYS A 205 -23.80 9.33 2.25
C LYS A 205 -23.73 8.38 3.46
N GLU A 206 -23.75 8.94 4.67
CA GLU A 206 -23.73 8.21 5.95
C GLU A 206 -22.45 7.40 6.22
N ASN A 207 -21.32 7.72 5.57
CA ASN A 207 -20.04 6.99 5.73
C ASN A 207 -20.12 5.49 5.42
N ARG A 208 -21.05 5.09 4.53
CA ARG A 208 -21.08 3.71 4.03
C ARG A 208 -20.01 3.52 2.97
N VAL A 209 -19.24 2.44 3.08
CA VAL A 209 -18.21 2.07 2.10
C VAL A 209 -18.89 1.59 0.83
N ILE A 210 -18.53 2.19 -0.30
CA ILE A 210 -19.04 1.89 -1.63
C ILE A 210 -18.01 1.11 -2.42
N ILE A 211 -16.76 1.55 -2.38
CA ILE A 211 -15.60 0.84 -2.94
C ILE A 211 -14.61 0.61 -1.82
N ASP A 212 -14.08 -0.61 -1.72
CA ASP A 212 -12.89 -0.95 -0.94
C ASP A 212 -11.93 -1.71 -1.85
N ILE A 213 -10.85 -1.06 -2.26
CA ILE A 213 -9.75 -1.66 -3.01
C ILE A 213 -8.56 -1.75 -2.06
N ALA A 214 -7.95 -2.93 -2.00
CA ALA A 214 -6.77 -3.15 -1.18
C ALA A 214 -5.66 -3.76 -2.02
N LEU A 215 -4.42 -3.45 -1.67
CA LEU A 215 -3.26 -4.15 -2.19
C LEU A 215 -3.37 -5.63 -1.82
N ASP A 216 -3.31 -6.49 -2.83
CA ASP A 216 -3.37 -7.93 -2.68
C ASP A 216 -1.95 -8.45 -2.47
N PHE A 217 -1.54 -8.49 -1.20
CA PHE A 217 -0.23 -8.95 -0.81
C PHE A 217 -0.33 -9.87 0.39
N LEU A 218 0.27 -11.05 0.27
CA LEU A 218 0.63 -11.85 1.44
C LEU A 218 1.81 -11.17 2.09
N PRO A 219 1.70 -10.66 3.33
CA PRO A 219 2.80 -9.93 3.93
C PRO A 219 4.03 -10.84 4.00
N PHE A 220 5.12 -10.51 3.29
CA PHE A 220 6.30 -11.37 3.22
C PHE A 220 6.86 -11.72 4.59
N TYR A 221 6.64 -10.89 5.63
CA TYR A 221 7.02 -11.20 7.02
C TYR A 221 6.20 -12.33 7.66
N VAL A 222 4.99 -12.61 7.17
CA VAL A 222 4.17 -13.73 7.62
C VAL A 222 4.82 -15.05 7.24
N ILE A 223 5.50 -15.14 6.09
CA ILE A 223 6.08 -16.41 5.64
C ILE A 223 7.23 -16.87 6.57
N PRO A 224 8.28 -16.08 6.86
CA PRO A 224 9.32 -16.45 7.82
C PRO A 224 8.81 -16.65 9.24
N SER A 225 7.86 -15.82 9.70
CA SER A 225 7.31 -15.97 11.05
C SER A 225 6.47 -17.23 11.21
N LEU A 226 5.69 -17.61 10.18
CA LEU A 226 4.91 -18.85 10.16
C LEU A 226 5.83 -20.07 10.07
N ILE A 227 6.88 -20.02 9.23
CA ILE A 227 7.94 -21.05 9.19
C ILE A 227 8.60 -21.18 10.57
N GLY A 228 9.00 -20.07 11.18
CA GLY A 228 9.63 -20.04 12.51
C GLY A 228 8.73 -20.65 13.60
N LEU A 229 7.43 -20.37 13.56
CA LEU A 229 6.44 -20.91 14.48
C LEU A 229 6.25 -22.41 14.30
N VAL A 230 6.12 -22.89 13.05
CA VAL A 230 6.01 -24.33 12.72
C VAL A 230 7.25 -25.10 13.17
N VAL A 231 8.45 -24.53 12.97
CA VAL A 231 9.71 -25.14 13.41
C VAL A 231 9.77 -25.23 14.94
N THR A 232 9.44 -24.14 15.64
CA THR A 232 9.48 -24.09 17.11
C THR A 232 8.46 -25.07 17.72
N PHE A 233 7.26 -25.14 17.15
CA PHE A 233 6.24 -26.09 17.56
C PHE A 233 6.70 -27.55 17.36
N SER A 234 7.29 -27.86 16.20
CA SER A 234 7.80 -29.19 15.87
C SER A 234 8.93 -29.64 16.81
N ILE A 235 9.85 -28.73 17.15
CA ILE A 235 10.91 -28.98 18.13
C ILE A 235 10.31 -29.24 19.51
N GLY A 236 9.39 -28.40 19.97
CA GLY A 236 8.70 -28.56 21.25
C GLY A 236 7.95 -29.89 21.36
N PHE A 237 7.25 -30.28 20.30
CA PHE A 237 6.54 -31.56 20.22
C PHE A 237 7.49 -32.76 20.26
N THR A 238 8.61 -32.68 19.55
CA THR A 238 9.65 -33.72 19.56
C THR A 238 10.25 -33.90 20.96
N PHE A 239 10.58 -32.79 21.65
CA PHE A 239 11.05 -32.81 23.03
C PHE A 239 10.01 -33.42 23.98
N TYR A 240 8.74 -33.08 23.80
CA TYR A 240 7.65 -33.65 24.60
C TYR A 240 7.56 -35.18 24.44
N ILE A 241 7.61 -35.71 23.20
CA ILE A 241 7.62 -37.16 22.95
C ILE A 241 8.82 -37.83 23.61
N ILE A 242 10.03 -37.27 23.47
CA ILE A 242 11.24 -37.82 24.08
C ILE A 242 11.12 -37.86 25.61
N LYS A 243 10.64 -36.77 26.22
CA LYS A 243 10.42 -36.68 27.67
C LYS A 243 9.38 -37.70 28.14
N LYS A 244 8.26 -37.83 27.42
CA LYS A 244 7.19 -38.80 27.74
C LYS A 244 7.68 -40.25 27.67
N LYS A 245 8.46 -40.61 26.64
CA LYS A 245 9.06 -41.96 26.51
C LYS A 245 10.01 -42.29 27.66
N LYS A 246 10.86 -41.33 28.07
CA LYS A 246 11.74 -41.51 29.23
C LYS A 246 10.95 -41.78 30.52
N ILE A 247 9.87 -41.04 30.76
CA ILE A 247 9.02 -41.23 31.95
C ILE A 247 8.35 -42.61 31.92
N MET A 248 7.78 -43.03 30.78
CA MET A 248 7.16 -44.36 30.66
C MET A 248 8.15 -45.49 30.93
N ASN A 249 9.38 -45.40 30.43
CA ASN A 249 10.43 -46.41 30.68
C ASN A 249 10.92 -46.44 32.14
N LEU A 250 10.69 -45.38 32.92
CA LEU A 250 11.07 -45.30 34.34
C LEU A 250 9.96 -45.76 35.29
N THR A 251 8.75 -46.02 34.79
CA THR A 251 7.66 -46.59 35.57
C THR A 251 7.76 -48.13 35.48
N PRO A 252 8.15 -48.85 36.56
CA PRO A 252 8.15 -50.30 36.54
C PRO A 252 6.72 -50.81 36.35
N SER A 253 6.57 -51.71 35.39
CA SER A 253 5.34 -52.47 35.16
C SER A 253 5.07 -53.37 36.37
N ASN A 254 4.38 -52.86 37.38
CA ASN A 254 3.69 -53.69 38.37
C ASN A 254 2.53 -54.40 37.68
N LYS A 255 2.84 -55.42 36.88
CA LYS A 255 1.89 -56.42 36.43
C LYS A 255 1.91 -57.53 37.48
N LYS A 256 0.85 -57.56 38.28
CA LYS A 256 0.38 -58.77 38.99
C LYS A 256 -0.12 -59.78 37.98
#